data_AF-A0A1V5NC11-F1
#
_entry.id   AF-A0A1V5NC11-F1
#
_cell.length_a   1.000
_cell.length_b   1.000
_cell.length_c   1.000
_cell.angle_alpha   90.00
_cell.angle_beta   90.00
_cell.angle_gamma   90.00
#
_symmetry.space_group_name_H-M   'P 1'
#
loop_
_entity.id
_entity.type
_entity.pdbx_description
1 polymer ?
#
loop_
_entity_poly.entity_id
_entity_poly.type
_entity_poly.pdbx_seq_one_letter_code
_entity_poly.pdbx_strand_id
1 'polypeptide(L)'
;MLQEQAARVMREFELSTRAATELVTANPGELEFYRYYDLTSVSPTKVRYFMNGGTFLVGKTKPVGVPPGVIYPPENEEVDFLIENVVNGSSIFNYYDDNNSELTSPFNISSVKMVRLTISLDRNPDALPNMITETTVINLRNMKRNL
;
A
#
# COMPACT_ATOMS: atom_id res chain seq x y z
N MET A 1 -3.51 16.94 15.01
CA MET A 1 -2.36 17.58 14.31
C MET A 1 -1.96 16.77 13.08
N LEU A 2 -1.20 17.35 12.12
CA LEU A 2 -0.76 16.67 10.88
C LEU A 2 0.03 15.37 11.18
N GLN A 3 0.87 15.39 12.21
CA GLN A 3 1.64 14.22 12.66
C GLN A 3 0.73 13.06 13.10
N GLU A 4 -0.37 13.33 13.82
CA GLU A 4 -1.32 12.29 14.22
C GLU A 4 -2.03 11.67 13.00
N GLN A 5 -2.32 12.49 11.97
CA GLN A 5 -2.90 11.98 10.73
C GLN A 5 -1.91 11.05 10.02
N ALA A 6 -0.63 11.46 9.91
CA ALA A 6 0.42 10.64 9.32
C ALA A 6 0.62 9.32 10.08
N ALA A 7 0.70 9.37 11.42
CA ALA A 7 0.81 8.18 12.25
C ALA A 7 -0.39 7.24 12.10
N ARG A 8 -1.62 7.78 12.01
CA ARG A 8 -2.84 6.99 11.74
C ARG A 8 -2.74 6.27 10.41
N VAL A 9 -2.30 6.96 9.36
CA VAL A 9 -2.13 6.39 8.02
C VAL A 9 -1.07 5.31 8.00
N MET A 10 0.08 5.53 8.63
CA MET A 10 1.12 4.51 8.77
C MET A 10 0.60 3.25 9.47
N ARG A 11 -0.19 3.45 10.53
CA ARG A 11 -0.80 2.34 11.27
C ARG A 11 -1.81 1.56 10.45
N GLU A 12 -2.67 2.25 9.70
CA GLU A 12 -3.66 1.63 8.81
C GLU A 12 -2.97 0.83 7.70
N PHE A 13 -1.97 1.43 7.05
CA PHE A 13 -1.15 0.77 6.04
C PHE A 13 -0.48 -0.48 6.59
N GLU A 14 0.13 -0.38 7.78
CA GLU A 14 0.80 -1.50 8.43
C GLU A 14 -0.17 -2.66 8.69
N LEU A 15 -1.33 -2.37 9.30
CA LEU A 15 -2.36 -3.37 9.58
C LEU A 15 -2.86 -4.06 8.32
N SER A 16 -3.12 -3.28 7.28
CA SER A 16 -3.64 -3.80 6.02
C SER A 16 -2.61 -4.68 5.30
N THR A 17 -1.37 -4.20 5.22
CA THR A 17 -0.27 -4.89 4.52
C THR A 17 0.15 -6.17 5.25
N ARG A 18 0.12 -6.20 6.59
CA ARG A 18 0.35 -7.44 7.35
C ARG A 18 -0.70 -8.52 7.10
N ALA A 19 -1.92 -8.12 6.74
CA ALA A 19 -3.02 -9.02 6.40
C ALA A 19 -3.01 -9.44 4.91
N ALA A 20 -2.02 -8.99 4.13
CA ALA A 20 -1.88 -9.40 2.73
C ALA A 20 -1.65 -10.90 2.61
N THR A 21 -2.38 -11.54 1.69
CA THR A 21 -2.23 -12.96 1.35
C THR A 21 -1.44 -13.18 0.06
N GLU A 22 -1.45 -12.19 -0.82
CA GLU A 22 -0.78 -12.24 -2.12
C GLU A 22 -0.54 -10.82 -2.64
N LEU A 23 0.66 -10.54 -3.16
CA LEU A 23 0.95 -9.29 -3.87
C LEU A 23 0.53 -9.40 -5.34
N VAL A 24 -0.04 -8.33 -5.86
CA VAL A 24 -0.46 -8.18 -7.26
C VAL A 24 0.48 -7.22 -7.98
N THR A 25 0.77 -6.08 -7.37
CA THR A 25 1.61 -5.02 -7.95
C THR A 25 2.57 -4.48 -6.88
N ALA A 26 3.81 -4.23 -7.27
CA ALA A 26 4.83 -3.63 -6.41
C ALA A 26 5.69 -2.66 -7.24
N ASN A 27 5.33 -1.38 -7.21
CA ASN A 27 6.00 -0.29 -7.91
C ASN A 27 6.26 0.87 -6.94
N PRO A 28 7.23 1.77 -7.19
CA PRO A 28 7.57 2.84 -6.26
C PRO A 28 6.40 3.73 -5.82
N GLY A 29 5.35 3.87 -6.64
CA GLY A 29 4.15 4.65 -6.32
C GLY A 29 2.88 3.87 -6.08
N GLU A 30 2.95 2.54 -6.14
CA GLU A 30 1.77 1.69 -6.07
C GLU A 30 2.08 0.31 -5.47
N LEU A 31 1.28 -0.07 -4.48
CA LEU A 31 1.28 -1.40 -3.90
C LEU A 31 -0.13 -1.99 -4.00
N GLU A 32 -0.26 -3.14 -4.65
CA GLU A 32 -1.52 -3.88 -4.71
C GLU A 32 -1.37 -5.28 -4.12
N PHE A 33 -2.39 -5.71 -3.37
CA PHE A 33 -2.44 -7.03 -2.79
C PHE A 33 -3.87 -7.49 -2.50
N TYR A 34 -4.03 -8.79 -2.31
CA TYR A 34 -5.27 -9.38 -1.82
C TYR A 34 -5.24 -9.52 -0.30
N ARG A 35 -6.38 -9.27 0.36
CA ARG A 35 -6.59 -9.61 1.77
C ARG A 35 -8.03 -10.00 2.06
N TYR A 36 -8.21 -10.81 3.09
CA TYR A 36 -9.53 -11.08 3.67
C TYR A 36 -9.81 -10.05 4.76
N TYR A 37 -11.02 -9.49 4.77
CA TYR A 37 -11.47 -8.56 5.83
C TYR A 37 -12.19 -9.28 6.96
N ASP A 38 -12.74 -10.47 6.69
CA ASP A 38 -13.40 -11.34 7.63
C ASP A 38 -13.09 -12.80 7.31
N LEU A 39 -13.30 -13.70 8.29
CA LEU A 39 -13.00 -15.13 8.16
C LEU A 39 -14.03 -15.90 7.31
N THR A 40 -15.17 -15.28 7.00
CA THR A 40 -16.29 -15.91 6.26
C THR A 40 -16.27 -15.60 4.77
N SER A 41 -15.49 -14.60 4.37
CA SER A 41 -15.32 -14.17 2.99
C SER A 41 -14.75 -15.32 2.15
N VAL A 42 -15.47 -15.68 1.09
CA VAL A 42 -15.09 -16.76 0.17
C VAL A 42 -14.00 -16.31 -0.81
N SER A 43 -13.83 -15.00 -1.00
CA SER A 43 -12.83 -14.41 -1.89
C SER A 43 -12.25 -13.13 -1.28
N PRO A 44 -10.95 -12.85 -1.50
CA PRO A 44 -10.32 -11.70 -0.88
C PRO A 44 -10.75 -10.40 -1.55
N THR A 45 -10.57 -9.28 -0.87
CA THR A 45 -10.68 -7.94 -1.46
C THR A 45 -9.33 -7.56 -2.05
N LYS A 46 -9.34 -6.93 -3.24
CA LYS A 46 -8.16 -6.32 -3.83
C LYS A 46 -7.96 -4.94 -3.21
N VAL A 47 -6.79 -4.70 -2.64
CA VAL A 47 -6.43 -3.43 -1.99
C VAL A 47 -5.27 -2.81 -2.75
N ARG A 48 -5.41 -1.54 -3.10
CA ARG A 48 -4.43 -0.76 -3.86
C ARG A 48 -4.07 0.50 -3.09
N TYR A 49 -2.82 0.63 -2.65
CA TYR A 49 -2.29 1.88 -2.12
C TYR A 49 -1.52 2.59 -3.22
N PHE A 50 -1.82 3.86 -3.47
CA PHE A 50 -1.25 4.58 -4.60
C PHE A 50 -1.17 6.10 -4.40
N MET A 51 -0.28 6.74 -5.16
CA MET A 51 -0.17 8.19 -5.23
C MET A 51 -1.03 8.77 -6.36
N ASN A 52 -1.74 9.86 -6.07
CA ASN A 52 -2.41 10.68 -7.07
C ASN A 52 -2.26 12.17 -6.72
N GLY A 53 -1.53 12.93 -7.54
CA GLY A 53 -1.47 14.40 -7.43
C GLY A 53 -1.00 14.94 -6.07
N GLY A 54 -0.10 14.26 -5.38
CA GLY A 54 0.37 14.66 -4.03
C GLY A 54 -0.52 14.15 -2.89
N THR A 55 -1.49 13.30 -3.20
CA THR A 55 -2.32 12.60 -2.22
C THR A 55 -1.98 11.12 -2.22
N PHE A 56 -1.88 10.53 -1.04
CA PHE A 56 -1.79 9.09 -0.87
C PHE A 56 -3.20 8.53 -0.61
N LEU A 57 -3.59 7.53 -1.40
CA LEU A 57 -4.95 6.95 -1.40
C LEU A 57 -4.90 5.45 -1.17
N VAL A 58 -6.05 4.90 -0.77
CA VAL A 58 -6.31 3.47 -0.81
C VAL A 58 -7.58 3.18 -1.60
N GLY A 59 -7.47 2.30 -2.59
CA GLY A 59 -8.58 1.70 -3.30
C GLY A 59 -8.88 0.31 -2.78
N LYS A 60 -10.16 -0.04 -2.68
CA LYS A 60 -10.64 -1.37 -2.26
C LYS A 60 -11.67 -1.85 -3.29
N THR A 61 -11.35 -2.94 -3.98
CA THR A 61 -12.27 -3.58 -4.94
C THR A 61 -12.75 -4.90 -4.37
N LYS A 62 -14.04 -5.00 -4.06
CA LYS A 62 -14.65 -6.27 -3.65
C LYS A 62 -14.75 -7.22 -4.86
N PRO A 63 -14.55 -8.53 -4.65
CA PRO A 63 -14.71 -9.51 -5.70
C PRO A 63 -16.18 -9.63 -6.12
N VAL A 64 -16.42 -9.87 -7.41
CA VAL A 64 -17.73 -10.21 -7.97
C VAL A 64 -17.68 -11.60 -8.57
N GLY A 65 -18.74 -12.39 -8.38
CA GLY A 65 -18.85 -13.76 -8.85
C GLY A 65 -18.59 -14.79 -7.75
N VAL A 66 -18.45 -16.06 -8.15
CA VAL A 66 -18.12 -17.18 -7.27
C VAL A 66 -16.87 -17.89 -7.79
N PRO A 67 -16.01 -18.46 -6.92
CA PRO A 67 -14.85 -19.20 -7.37
C PRO A 67 -15.22 -20.35 -8.33
N PRO A 68 -14.42 -20.59 -9.39
CA PRO A 68 -13.17 -19.91 -9.75
C PRO A 68 -13.34 -18.62 -10.60
N GLY A 69 -14.56 -18.25 -10.98
CA GLY A 69 -14.86 -17.13 -11.90
C GLY A 69 -14.93 -15.74 -11.23
N VAL A 70 -14.09 -15.50 -10.22
CA VAL A 70 -14.08 -14.23 -9.49
C VAL A 70 -13.40 -13.14 -10.32
N ILE A 71 -14.02 -11.96 -10.40
CA ILE A 71 -13.46 -10.78 -11.07
C ILE A 71 -13.41 -9.57 -10.12
N TYR A 72 -12.56 -8.60 -10.44
CA TYR A 72 -12.39 -7.34 -9.70
C TYR A 72 -12.61 -6.15 -10.65
N PRO A 73 -13.87 -5.77 -10.93
CA PRO A 73 -14.18 -4.70 -11.87
C PRO A 73 -13.67 -3.35 -11.35
N PRO A 74 -12.86 -2.59 -12.12
CA PRO A 74 -12.31 -1.30 -11.68
C PRO A 74 -13.38 -0.28 -11.28
N GLU A 75 -14.55 -0.32 -11.90
CA GLU A 75 -15.69 0.55 -11.58
C GLU A 75 -16.26 0.34 -10.18
N ASN A 76 -15.94 -0.79 -9.54
CA ASN A 76 -16.35 -1.12 -8.16
C ASN A 76 -15.25 -0.79 -7.14
N GLU A 77 -14.18 -0.11 -7.54
CA GLU A 77 -13.14 0.35 -6.62
C GLU A 77 -13.66 1.50 -5.75
N GLU A 78 -13.80 1.24 -4.45
CA GLU A 78 -14.06 2.27 -3.44
C GLU A 78 -12.73 2.93 -3.05
N VAL A 79 -12.56 4.23 -3.31
CA VAL A 79 -11.31 4.96 -3.04
C VAL A 79 -11.46 5.91 -1.85
N ASP A 80 -10.58 5.74 -0.86
CA ASP A 80 -10.46 6.58 0.32
C ASP A 80 -9.20 7.46 0.26
N PHE A 81 -9.34 8.71 0.70
CA PHE A 81 -8.24 9.66 0.83
C PHE A 81 -7.55 9.45 2.19
N LEU A 82 -6.28 9.04 2.19
CA LEU A 82 -5.55 8.80 3.44
C LEU A 82 -4.91 10.07 3.96
N ILE A 83 -4.11 10.72 3.10
CA ILE A 83 -3.38 11.94 3.44
C ILE A 83 -3.00 12.75 2.20
N GLU A 84 -3.05 14.06 2.33
CA GLU A 84 -2.74 15.04 1.27
C GLU A 84 -1.43 15.79 1.58
N ASN A 85 -0.93 16.52 0.58
CA ASN A 85 0.29 17.32 0.66
C ASN A 85 1.57 16.48 0.85
N VAL A 86 1.59 15.31 0.21
CA VAL A 86 2.77 14.44 0.13
C VAL A 86 3.75 15.02 -0.89
N VAL A 87 4.99 15.23 -0.47
CA VAL A 87 6.02 15.89 -1.27
C VAL A 87 7.11 14.95 -1.81
N ASN A 88 7.02 13.64 -1.56
CA ASN A 88 7.96 12.65 -2.11
C ASN A 88 7.88 12.50 -3.64
N GLY A 89 6.86 13.09 -4.27
CA GLY A 89 6.48 12.78 -5.64
C GLY A 89 5.73 11.45 -5.73
N SER A 90 5.96 10.69 -6.80
CA SER A 90 5.28 9.41 -7.01
C SER A 90 5.98 8.22 -6.36
N SER A 91 7.15 8.39 -5.73
CA SER A 91 7.95 7.27 -5.20
C SER A 91 7.94 7.28 -3.67
N ILE A 92 7.05 6.49 -3.08
CA ILE A 92 6.85 6.37 -1.63
C ILE A 92 7.11 4.96 -1.09
N PHE A 93 7.19 3.97 -1.99
CA PHE A 93 7.44 2.57 -1.65
C PHE A 93 8.85 2.14 -2.05
N ASN A 94 9.52 1.44 -1.14
CA ASN A 94 10.72 0.66 -1.41
C ASN A 94 10.48 -0.81 -1.05
N TYR A 95 11.06 -1.72 -1.82
CA TYR A 95 10.85 -3.16 -1.69
C TYR A 95 12.16 -3.85 -1.36
N TYR A 96 12.11 -4.88 -0.52
CA TYR A 96 13.31 -5.60 -0.09
C TYR A 96 13.11 -7.12 -0.18
N ASP A 97 14.20 -7.83 -0.44
CA ASP A 97 14.24 -9.29 -0.43
C ASP A 97 14.48 -9.88 0.97
N ASP A 98 14.66 -11.19 1.05
CA ASP A 98 14.87 -11.94 2.30
C ASP A 98 16.21 -11.63 2.98
N ASN A 99 17.15 -11.02 2.25
CA ASN A 99 18.45 -10.58 2.76
C ASN A 99 18.43 -9.09 3.17
N ASN A 100 17.25 -8.47 3.24
CA ASN A 100 17.07 -7.02 3.42
C ASN A 100 17.75 -6.17 2.33
N SER A 101 18.02 -6.75 1.15
CA SER A 101 18.58 -6.02 0.01
C SER A 101 17.46 -5.30 -0.73
N GLU A 102 17.66 -4.02 -1.03
CA GLU A 102 16.67 -3.24 -1.76
C GLU A 102 16.54 -3.77 -3.20
N LEU A 103 15.31 -4.04 -3.60
CA LEU A 103 14.96 -4.46 -4.94
C LEU A 103 14.79 -3.22 -5.81
N THR A 104 15.59 -3.14 -6.86
CA THR A 104 15.50 -2.07 -7.86
C THR A 104 14.71 -2.55 -9.07
N SER A 105 13.85 -1.69 -9.62
CA SER A 105 13.01 -2.06 -10.75
C SER A 105 13.85 -2.23 -12.03
N PRO A 106 13.60 -3.26 -12.87
CA PRO A 106 12.58 -4.29 -12.70
C PRO A 106 13.02 -5.42 -11.76
N PHE A 107 12.10 -5.91 -10.91
CA PHE A 107 12.31 -7.08 -10.05
C PHE A 107 11.12 -8.04 -10.11
N ASN A 108 11.33 -9.28 -9.66
CA ASN A 108 10.25 -10.25 -9.54
C ASN A 108 9.46 -9.98 -8.26
N ILE A 109 8.14 -9.79 -8.36
CA ILE A 109 7.25 -9.54 -7.21
C ILE A 109 7.35 -10.66 -6.15
N SER A 110 7.60 -11.91 -6.55
CA SER A 110 7.78 -13.03 -5.61
C SER A 110 9.04 -12.92 -4.73
N SER A 111 10.02 -12.10 -5.14
CA SER A 111 11.21 -11.80 -4.35
C SER A 111 10.95 -10.80 -3.22
N VAL A 112 9.83 -10.06 -3.25
CA VAL A 112 9.50 -9.05 -2.23
C VAL A 112 9.14 -9.75 -0.91
N LYS A 113 9.88 -9.45 0.15
CA LYS A 113 9.64 -9.91 1.53
C LYS A 113 9.30 -8.77 2.48
N MET A 114 9.74 -7.56 2.16
CA MET A 114 9.43 -6.38 2.96
C MET A 114 9.05 -5.21 2.09
N VAL A 115 8.16 -4.37 2.61
CA VAL A 115 7.79 -3.10 2.01
C VAL A 115 8.08 -2.00 3.02
N ARG A 116 8.80 -0.98 2.57
CA ARG A 116 8.94 0.30 3.27
C ARG A 116 8.00 1.29 2.63
N LEU A 117 7.24 2.00 3.45
CA LEU A 117 6.49 3.19 3.06
C LEU A 117 7.13 4.40 3.74
N THR A 118 7.46 5.41 2.95
CA THR A 118 7.97 6.70 3.42
C THR A 118 7.05 7.80 2.91
N ILE A 119 6.49 8.59 3.82
CA ILE A 119 5.66 9.76 3.47
C ILE A 119 6.26 10.99 4.14
N SER A 120 6.55 11.98 3.32
CA SER A 120 6.99 13.32 3.69
C SER A 120 5.85 14.29 3.35
N LEU A 121 5.44 15.08 4.33
CA LEU A 121 4.31 15.98 4.26
C LEU A 121 4.77 17.41 4.45
N ASP A 122 4.28 18.30 3.59
CA ASP A 122 4.51 19.74 3.73
C ASP A 122 3.24 20.51 3.37
N ARG A 123 2.65 21.18 4.36
CA ARG A 123 1.44 21.99 4.15
C ARG A 123 1.74 23.37 3.56
N ASN A 124 2.93 23.89 3.83
CA ASN A 124 3.36 25.19 3.32
C ASN A 124 4.88 25.24 3.33
N PRO A 125 5.53 25.05 2.16
CA PRO A 125 6.99 25.09 2.05
C PRO A 125 7.59 26.42 2.52
N ASP A 126 6.80 27.49 2.51
CA ASP A 126 7.23 28.84 2.86
C ASP A 126 6.96 29.23 4.33
N ALA A 127 6.43 28.31 5.16
CA ALA A 127 6.12 28.61 6.56
C ALA A 127 6.38 27.43 7.51
N LEU A 128 6.78 27.75 8.75
CA LEU A 128 6.86 26.76 9.82
C LEU A 128 5.45 26.22 10.19
N PRO A 129 5.35 24.95 10.64
CA PRO A 129 6.44 24.01 10.90
C PRO A 129 6.97 23.31 9.63
N ASN A 130 8.25 22.90 9.69
CA ASN A 130 8.95 22.19 8.61
C ASN A 130 8.25 20.88 8.22
N MET A 131 8.61 20.37 7.04
CA MET A 131 8.26 19.06 6.51
C MET A 131 8.34 17.95 7.58
N ILE A 132 7.27 17.17 7.70
CA ILE A 132 7.19 16.00 8.59
C ILE A 132 7.44 14.76 7.73
N THR A 133 8.34 13.88 8.15
CA THR A 133 8.57 12.60 7.47
C THR A 133 8.27 11.45 8.42
N GLU A 134 7.43 10.54 7.98
CA GLU A 134 7.09 9.30 8.67
C GLU A 134 7.52 8.11 7.80
N THR A 135 7.95 7.03 8.44
CA THR A 135 8.40 5.83 7.73
C THR A 135 7.95 4.60 8.50
N THR A 136 7.47 3.60 7.77
CA THR A 136 7.15 2.28 8.33
C THR A 136 7.69 1.17 7.43
N VAL A 137 8.06 0.06 8.04
CA VAL A 137 8.60 -1.12 7.34
C VAL A 137 7.80 -2.34 7.77
N ILE A 138 7.23 -3.04 6.81
CA ILE A 138 6.40 -4.23 7.05
C ILE A 138 7.05 -5.45 6.42
N ASN A 139 7.11 -6.52 7.19
CA ASN A 139 7.44 -7.86 6.72
C ASN A 139 6.17 -8.54 6.21
N LEU A 140 6.23 -9.09 5.00
CA LEU A 140 5.14 -9.83 4.36
C LEU A 140 5.25 -11.31 4.74
N ARG A 141 4.53 -11.72 5.79
CA ARG A 141 4.69 -13.06 6.41
C ARG A 141 3.84 -14.16 5.78
N ASN A 142 2.80 -13.81 5.01
CA ASN A 142 1.75 -14.75 4.56
C ASN A 142 1.56 -14.79 3.03
N MET A 143 2.63 -14.62 2.25
CA MET A 143 2.50 -14.61 0.79
C MET A 143 2.41 -16.02 0.22
N LYS A 144 1.24 -16.40 -0.30
CA LYS A 144 1.12 -17.60 -1.13
C LYS A 144 1.79 -17.36 -2.49
N ARG A 145 2.50 -18.38 -2.97
CA ARG A 145 3.09 -18.41 -4.32
C ARG A 145 2.02 -18.89 -5.30
N ASN A 146 1.56 -18.03 -6.20
CA ASN A 146 0.89 -18.51 -7.41
C ASN A 146 1.97 -18.81 -8.45
N LEU A 147 1.97 -20.04 -8.94
CA LEU A 147 2.84 -20.58 -9.99
C LEU A 147 2.06 -20.71 -11.30
#